data_AF-A0A518JLV1-F1
#
_entry.id   AF-A0A518JLV1-F1
#
_cell.length_a   1.000
_cell.length_b   1.000
_cell.length_c   1.000
_cell.angle_alpha   90.00
_cell.angle_beta   90.00
_cell.angle_gamma   90.00
#
_symmetry.space_group_name_H-M   'P 1'
#
loop_
_entity.id
_entity.type
_entity.pdbx_description
1 polymer ?
#
loop_
_entity_poly.entity_id
_entity_poly.type
_entity_poly.pdbx_seq_one_letter_code
_entity_poly.pdbx_strand_id
1 'polypeptide(L)'
;MDPFLDIDLRTIASWPAALLANHPHIKTNKPPFTPTTMTSKTRPEILSELQEILSDFQGQTYDAPIDEQTMFFQDLGFASIDAVVLGETLEEHFQTKLDFNPFLSELAAKQVKDLQVGELVDFLHRSL
;
A
#
# COMPACT_ATOMS: atom_id res chain seq x y z
N MET A 1 -35.84 0.16 20.93
CA MET A 1 -36.28 -1.11 20.32
C MET A 1 -36.26 -0.88 18.82
N ASP A 2 -35.10 -1.10 18.24
CA ASP A 2 -34.79 -0.72 16.87
C ASP A 2 -34.96 -1.98 16.01
N PRO A 3 -35.96 -2.05 15.11
CA PRO A 3 -36.35 -3.28 14.43
C PRO A 3 -35.36 -3.76 13.35
N PHE A 4 -34.16 -3.15 13.29
CA PHE A 4 -33.19 -3.36 12.22
C PHE A 4 -31.88 -4.04 12.66
N LEU A 5 -31.74 -4.39 13.94
CA LEU A 5 -30.47 -4.90 14.47
C LEU A 5 -30.34 -6.43 14.52
N ASP A 6 -31.36 -7.16 14.06
CA ASP A 6 -31.37 -8.65 14.02
C ASP A 6 -31.44 -9.15 12.57
N ILE A 7 -30.60 -8.62 11.68
CA ILE A 7 -30.50 -9.14 10.32
C ILE A 7 -29.26 -10.03 10.23
N ASP A 8 -29.51 -11.34 10.32
CA ASP A 8 -28.49 -12.37 10.16
C ASP A 8 -27.91 -12.37 8.72
N LEU A 9 -26.60 -12.64 8.61
CA LEU A 9 -25.85 -12.64 7.35
C LEU A 9 -26.43 -13.59 6.29
N ARG A 10 -27.15 -14.65 6.70
CA ARG A 10 -27.79 -15.62 5.79
C ARG A 10 -29.04 -15.04 5.13
N THR A 11 -29.71 -14.10 5.79
CA THR A 11 -30.85 -13.37 5.24
C THR A 11 -30.40 -12.37 4.16
N ILE A 12 -29.27 -11.70 4.37
CA ILE A 12 -28.71 -10.72 3.42
C ILE A 12 -28.28 -11.41 2.11
N ALA A 13 -27.72 -12.61 2.19
CA ALA A 13 -27.28 -13.39 1.04
C ALA A 13 -28.43 -13.87 0.12
N SER A 14 -29.67 -13.86 0.63
CA SER A 14 -30.86 -14.28 -0.13
C SER A 14 -31.59 -13.12 -0.81
N TRP A 15 -31.07 -11.89 -0.75
CA TRP A 15 -31.73 -10.72 -1.33
C TRP A 15 -31.38 -10.50 -2.81
N PRO A 16 -32.34 -10.00 -3.61
CA PRO A 16 -32.06 -9.64 -4.99
C PRO A 16 -31.16 -8.40 -5.04
N ALA A 17 -30.23 -8.38 -5.99
CA ALA A 17 -29.21 -7.32 -6.14
C ALA A 17 -29.78 -5.89 -6.17
N ALA A 18 -31.02 -5.72 -6.64
CA ALA A 18 -31.70 -4.43 -6.69
C ALA A 18 -32.09 -3.87 -5.30
N LEU A 19 -32.26 -4.72 -4.29
CA LEU A 19 -32.64 -4.31 -2.92
C LEU A 19 -31.43 -3.83 -2.11
N LEU A 20 -30.23 -4.32 -2.45
CA LEU A 20 -28.98 -3.94 -1.79
C LEU A 20 -28.58 -2.49 -2.10
N ALA A 21 -28.92 -1.99 -3.29
CA ALA A 21 -28.49 -0.68 -3.78
C ALA A 21 -29.24 0.52 -3.16
N ASN A 22 -30.36 0.32 -2.47
CA ASN A 22 -31.27 1.41 -2.07
C ASN A 22 -31.33 1.65 -0.54
N HIS A 23 -30.36 1.14 0.24
CA HIS A 23 -30.28 1.35 1.69
C HIS A 23 -29.50 2.63 2.06
N PRO A 24 -30.12 3.64 2.70
CA PRO A 24 -29.58 5.01 2.82
C PRO A 24 -28.45 5.23 3.86
N HIS A 25 -27.76 4.18 4.32
CA HIS A 25 -26.61 4.30 5.23
C HIS A 25 -25.31 3.63 4.72
N ILE A 26 -25.26 3.21 3.45
CA ILE A 26 -23.98 2.82 2.82
C ILE A 26 -23.18 4.06 2.43
N LYS A 27 -22.68 4.79 3.43
CA LYS A 27 -21.53 5.67 3.23
C LYS A 27 -20.39 4.79 2.72
N THR A 28 -19.83 5.15 1.58
CA THR A 28 -18.78 4.45 0.82
C THR A 28 -17.59 4.07 1.71
N ASN A 29 -17.73 2.97 2.44
CA ASN A 29 -16.61 2.26 3.04
C ASN A 29 -15.98 1.43 1.94
N LYS A 30 -14.66 1.56 1.84
CA LYS A 30 -13.71 0.68 1.14
C LYS A 30 -14.31 -0.73 0.93
N PRO A 31 -14.31 -1.27 -0.30
CA PRO A 31 -14.91 -2.57 -0.56
C PRO A 31 -14.35 -3.63 0.41
N PRO A 32 -15.20 -4.55 0.93
CA PRO A 32 -14.72 -5.70 1.68
C PRO A 32 -14.14 -6.68 0.67
N PHE A 33 -12.86 -6.52 0.33
CA PHE A 33 -12.12 -7.64 -0.21
C PHE A 33 -11.73 -8.51 0.98
N THR A 34 -12.52 -9.54 1.24
CA THR A 34 -11.93 -10.77 1.78
C THR A 34 -11.30 -11.50 0.61
N PRO A 35 -10.00 -11.80 0.69
CA PRO A 35 -9.56 -13.14 0.36
C PRO A 35 -9.19 -13.86 1.65
N THR A 36 -10.02 -14.84 1.98
CA THR A 36 -9.59 -16.00 2.76
C THR A 36 -8.34 -16.58 2.07
N THR A 37 -7.23 -16.62 2.82
CA THR A 37 -6.16 -17.61 2.70
C THR A 37 -5.26 -17.55 1.43
N MET A 38 -3.99 -17.15 1.64
CA MET A 38 -2.80 -17.25 0.76
C MET A 38 -2.72 -16.27 -0.43
N THR A 39 -2.18 -15.05 -0.29
CA THR A 39 -2.21 -14.08 -1.41
C THR A 39 -1.08 -13.04 -1.38
N SER A 40 -0.24 -12.99 -2.43
CA SER A 40 0.71 -11.91 -2.73
C SER A 40 0.05 -10.54 -2.65
N LYS A 41 0.78 -9.56 -2.10
CA LYS A 41 0.29 -8.19 -1.88
C LYS A 41 0.17 -7.45 -3.21
N THR A 42 -0.92 -6.71 -3.43
CA THR A 42 -1.11 -5.96 -4.68
C THR A 42 -0.36 -4.62 -4.68
N ARG A 43 0.00 -4.08 -5.86
CA ARG A 43 0.67 -2.76 -5.98
C ARG A 43 -0.01 -1.62 -5.19
N PRO A 44 -1.34 -1.40 -5.28
CA PRO A 44 -1.98 -0.32 -4.52
C PRO A 44 -1.96 -0.54 -3.00
N GLU A 45 -1.97 -1.80 -2.54
CA GLU A 45 -1.80 -2.09 -1.11
C GLU A 45 -0.38 -1.81 -0.64
N ILE A 46 0.62 -2.20 -1.43
CA ILE A 46 2.03 -1.88 -1.16
C ILE A 46 2.25 -0.37 -1.13
N LEU A 47 1.70 0.37 -2.09
CA LEU A 47 1.80 1.82 -2.14
C LEU A 47 1.14 2.48 -0.92
N SER A 48 -0.01 1.98 -0.48
CA SER A 48 -0.69 2.51 0.72
C SER A 48 0.17 2.31 1.98
N GLU A 49 0.76 1.13 2.13
CA GLU A 49 1.61 0.82 3.29
C GLU A 49 2.93 1.58 3.25
N LEU A 50 3.51 1.71 2.06
CA LEU A 50 4.72 2.51 1.85
C LEU A 50 4.46 3.99 2.18
N GLN A 51 3.28 4.53 1.86
CA GLN A 51 2.89 5.89 2.28
C GLN A 51 2.87 6.03 3.80
N GLU A 52 2.32 5.05 4.52
CA GLU A 52 2.30 5.08 5.99
C GLU A 52 3.72 5.02 6.57
N ILE A 53 4.56 4.13 6.05
CA ILE A 53 5.96 4.00 6.48
C ILE A 53 6.71 5.31 6.19
N LEU A 54 6.61 5.84 4.98
CA LEU A 54 7.28 7.07 4.60
C LEU A 54 6.78 8.28 5.41
N SER A 55 5.49 8.35 5.72
CA SER A 55 4.91 9.44 6.53
C SER A 55 5.37 9.41 7.99
N ASP A 56 5.71 8.24 8.52
CA ASP A 56 6.30 8.09 9.86
C ASP A 56 7.85 8.15 9.82
N PHE A 57 8.45 7.97 8.64
CA PHE A 57 9.89 7.89 8.45
C PHE A 57 10.58 9.19 8.88
N GLN A 58 11.47 9.06 9.88
CA GLN A 58 12.22 10.18 10.47
C GLN A 58 11.35 11.31 11.07
N GLY A 59 10.05 11.08 11.28
CA GLY A 59 9.12 12.09 11.80
C GLY A 59 8.90 13.27 10.85
N GLN A 60 9.17 13.11 9.55
CA GLN A 60 8.90 14.13 8.55
C GLN A 60 7.42 14.14 8.16
N THR A 61 6.81 15.32 8.18
CA THR A 61 5.48 15.53 7.62
C THR A 61 5.62 16.14 6.22
N TYR A 62 5.14 15.43 5.22
CA TYR A 62 5.11 15.92 3.84
C TYR A 62 3.83 16.70 3.59
N ASP A 63 3.95 17.86 2.93
CA ASP A 63 2.81 18.72 2.58
C ASP A 63 2.03 18.16 1.37
N ALA A 64 2.69 17.31 0.57
CA ALA A 64 2.13 16.65 -0.60
C ALA A 64 1.92 15.15 -0.36
N PRO A 65 0.86 14.54 -0.94
CA PRO A 65 0.66 13.10 -0.89
C PRO A 65 1.76 12.39 -1.67
N ILE A 66 2.27 11.30 -1.09
CA ILE A 66 3.28 10.45 -1.73
C ILE A 66 2.59 9.54 -2.73
N ASP A 67 2.90 9.70 -4.01
CA ASP A 67 2.33 8.94 -5.12
C ASP A 67 3.42 8.08 -5.79
N GLU A 68 3.04 7.17 -6.68
CA GLU A 68 3.98 6.40 -7.50
C GLU A 68 4.92 7.29 -8.33
N GLN A 69 4.55 8.54 -8.60
CA GLN A 69 5.41 9.49 -9.30
C GLN A 69 6.45 10.20 -8.40
N THR A 70 6.30 10.11 -7.08
CA THR A 70 7.13 10.80 -6.10
C THR A 70 8.59 10.33 -6.15
N MET A 71 9.51 11.28 -6.08
CA MET A 71 10.96 11.08 -6.19
C MET A 71 11.61 11.14 -4.81
N PHE A 72 12.40 10.13 -4.47
CA PHE A 72 13.00 10.01 -3.14
C PHE A 72 13.96 11.16 -2.83
N PHE A 73 14.84 11.49 -3.77
CA PHE A 73 15.87 12.49 -3.49
C PHE A 73 15.36 13.91 -3.76
N GLN A 74 14.57 14.09 -4.81
CA GLN A 74 14.03 15.40 -5.20
C GLN A 74 12.79 15.85 -4.43
N ASP A 75 11.85 14.93 -4.13
CA ASP A 75 10.57 15.27 -3.51
C ASP A 75 10.60 15.02 -2.00
N LEU A 76 11.08 13.84 -1.58
CA LEU A 76 11.18 13.48 -0.16
C LEU A 76 12.44 14.00 0.52
N GLY A 77 13.43 14.45 -0.25
CA GLY A 77 14.71 14.96 0.25
C GLY A 77 15.60 13.89 0.88
N PHE A 78 15.37 12.60 0.57
CA PHE A 78 16.17 11.50 1.10
C PHE A 78 17.60 11.56 0.56
N ALA A 79 18.56 11.21 1.39
CA ALA A 79 19.93 10.92 0.97
C ALA A 79 20.09 9.43 0.67
N SER A 80 21.22 9.07 0.04
CA SER A 80 21.47 7.67 -0.34
C SER A 80 21.51 6.73 0.86
N ILE A 81 21.83 7.25 2.06
CA ILE A 81 21.80 6.49 3.31
C ILE A 81 20.36 6.21 3.77
N ASP A 82 19.44 7.16 3.60
CA ASP A 82 18.03 7.02 3.99
C ASP A 82 17.34 5.93 3.18
N ALA A 83 17.70 5.78 1.91
CA ALA A 83 17.17 4.70 1.06
C ALA A 83 17.58 3.30 1.57
N VAL A 84 18.79 3.15 2.11
CA VAL A 84 19.25 1.89 2.70
C VAL A 84 18.49 1.60 3.99
N VAL A 85 18.35 2.61 4.87
CA VAL A 85 17.61 2.49 6.14
C VAL A 85 16.13 2.21 5.90
N LEU A 86 15.53 2.83 4.89
CA LEU A 86 14.17 2.51 4.47
C LEU A 86 14.07 1.04 4.05
N GLY A 87 15.06 0.54 3.30
CA GLY A 87 15.11 -0.86 2.90
C GLY A 87 15.04 -1.82 4.10
N GLU A 88 15.84 -1.57 5.12
CA GLU A 88 15.81 -2.34 6.38
C GLU A 88 14.45 -2.23 7.07
N THR A 89 13.90 -1.01 7.14
CA THR A 89 12.57 -0.76 7.73
C THR A 89 11.47 -1.53 7.00
N LEU A 90 11.56 -1.64 5.67
CA LEU A 90 10.61 -2.41 4.85
C LEU A 90 10.78 -3.90 5.11
N GLU A 91 12.01 -4.43 5.17
CA GLU A 91 12.25 -5.84 5.50
C GLU A 91 11.66 -6.20 6.88
N GLU A 92 11.82 -5.31 7.86
CA GLU A 92 11.20 -5.46 9.18
C GLU A 92 9.67 -5.35 9.11
N HIS A 93 9.11 -4.38 8.39
CA HIS A 93 7.64 -4.22 8.29
C HIS A 93 6.98 -5.41 7.59
N PHE A 94 7.55 -5.86 6.48
CA PHE A 94 7.04 -6.97 5.68
C PHE A 94 7.47 -8.35 6.20
N GLN A 95 8.36 -8.40 7.20
CA GLN A 95 8.94 -9.64 7.75
C GLN A 95 9.51 -10.55 6.65
N THR A 96 10.07 -9.94 5.60
CA THR A 96 10.61 -10.62 4.43
C THR A 96 12.01 -10.09 4.12
N LYS A 97 12.86 -10.93 3.53
CA LYS A 97 14.15 -10.46 3.03
C LYS A 97 13.98 -9.88 1.62
N LEU A 98 14.43 -8.65 1.44
CA LEU A 98 14.36 -7.92 0.19
C LEU A 98 15.76 -7.90 -0.44
N ASP A 99 15.91 -8.54 -1.59
CA ASP A 99 17.17 -8.52 -2.35
C ASP A 99 17.34 -7.16 -3.04
N PHE A 100 17.87 -6.17 -2.32
CA PHE A 100 18.15 -4.84 -2.86
C PHE A 100 19.32 -4.84 -3.87
N ASN A 101 20.23 -5.81 -3.80
CA ASN A 101 21.37 -5.92 -4.73
C ASN A 101 20.97 -5.92 -6.22
N PRO A 102 20.09 -6.83 -6.68
CA PRO A 102 19.62 -6.81 -8.07
C PRO A 102 18.85 -5.52 -8.39
N PHE A 103 18.04 -5.01 -7.47
CA PHE A 103 17.30 -3.77 -7.66
C PHE A 103 18.21 -2.56 -7.88
N LEU A 104 19.21 -2.35 -7.02
CA LEU A 104 20.21 -1.30 -7.16
C LEU A 104 21.02 -1.44 -8.45
N SER A 105 21.30 -2.68 -8.87
CA SER A 105 21.97 -2.95 -10.15
C SER A 105 21.09 -2.55 -11.35
N GLU A 106 19.78 -2.80 -11.30
CA GLU A 106 18.84 -2.34 -12.33
C GLU A 106 18.76 -0.81 -12.38
N LEU A 107 18.70 -0.14 -11.23
CA LEU A 107 18.70 1.33 -11.17
C LEU A 107 19.98 1.92 -11.77
N ALA A 108 21.13 1.36 -11.41
CA ALA A 108 22.43 1.76 -11.96
C ALA A 108 22.50 1.54 -13.48
N ALA A 109 22.01 0.39 -13.96
CA ALA A 109 21.97 0.07 -15.39
C ALA A 109 21.04 1.00 -16.18
N LYS A 110 19.90 1.39 -15.59
CA LYS A 110 18.96 2.37 -16.14
C LYS A 110 19.45 3.82 -16.00
N GLN A 111 20.62 4.05 -15.41
CA GLN A 111 21.17 5.38 -15.07
C GLN A 111 20.17 6.23 -14.28
N VAL A 112 19.37 5.58 -13.44
CA VAL A 112 18.38 6.23 -12.59
C VAL A 112 19.14 7.01 -11.52
N LYS A 113 19.03 8.33 -11.59
CA LYS A 113 19.67 9.24 -10.63
C LYS A 113 18.85 9.44 -9.37
N ASP A 114 17.55 9.18 -9.46
CA ASP A 114 16.57 9.42 -8.40
C ASP A 114 15.60 8.25 -8.33
N LEU A 115 15.46 7.65 -7.16
CA LEU A 115 14.57 6.52 -6.98
C LEU A 115 13.14 7.02 -6.92
N GLN A 116 12.29 6.49 -7.79
CA GLN A 116 10.86 6.79 -7.76
C GLN A 116 10.11 5.79 -6.87
N VAL A 117 9.10 6.27 -6.14
CA VAL A 117 8.21 5.42 -5.32
C VAL A 117 7.61 4.28 -6.15
N GLY A 118 7.18 4.54 -7.38
CA GLY A 118 6.62 3.52 -8.27
C GLY A 118 7.57 2.38 -8.60
N GLU A 119 8.87 2.66 -8.72
CA GLU A 119 9.91 1.64 -8.96
C GLU A 119 10.12 0.76 -7.72
N LEU A 120 10.07 1.37 -6.53
CA LEU A 120 10.14 0.63 -5.27
C LEU A 120 8.88 -0.24 -5.06
N VAL A 121 7.70 0.28 -5.37
CA VAL A 121 6.45 -0.49 -5.32
C VAL A 121 6.49 -1.66 -6.30
N ASP A 122 7.03 -1.48 -7.50
CA ASP A 122 7.19 -2.57 -8.48
C ASP A 122 8.15 -3.65 -7.95
N PHE A 123 9.27 -3.23 -7.36
CA PHE A 123 10.21 -4.14 -6.70
C PHE A 123 9.53 -4.94 -5.59
N LEU A 124 8.87 -4.27 -4.63
CA LEU A 124 8.17 -4.92 -3.53
C LEU A 124 7.08 -5.87 -4.02
N HIS A 125 6.34 -5.51 -5.07
CA HIS A 125 5.31 -6.36 -5.66
C HIS A 125 5.87 -7.66 -6.27
N ARG A 126 7.12 -7.65 -6.73
CA ARG A 126 7.80 -8.86 -7.24
C ARG A 126 8.42 -9.70 -6.13
N SER A 127 8.71 -9.09 -4.98
CA SER A 127 9.37 -9.73 -3.83
C SER A 127 8.41 -10.30 -2.78
N LEU A 128 7.17 -9.82 -2.73
CA LEU A 128 6.12 -10.22 -1.77
C LEU A 128 5.16 -11.29 -2.33
#